data_AF-A0A927JAF0-F1
#
_entry.id   AF-A0A927JAF0-F1
#
_cell.length_a   1.000
_cell.length_b   1.000
_cell.length_c   1.000
_cell.angle_alpha   90.00
_cell.angle_beta   90.00
_cell.angle_gamma   90.00
#
_symmetry.space_group_name_H-M   'P 1'
#
loop_
_entity.id
_entity.type
_entity.pdbx_description
1 polymer ?
#
loop_
_entity_poly.entity_id
_entity_poly.type
_entity_poly.pdbx_seq_one_letter_code
_entity_poly.pdbx_strand_id
1 'polypeptide(L)'
;MSFPVVLDACVLVPLPVCDLMLRLADAGLYRPLWSEEILDEVERNLPKLGVTPARAAKRISQMRNAFPSSAVTGYERLVPTMGNHPKDRHVLAAAVRAGAQAVVTANLKDFPADALAPFGIEALHPDDFLQDLLDLDAALVLRCLRDQQEECRKPAFSLSQLLDALARAVPGFANQATQALFPPGSPLPLEIVSSQQAVNAFFPDSTGLDHATARGAAYLWWTCLLALDEPGAGDALAALSASPADWGDFRQAARELSGWAMAQNLIACPDAPDAVAYAKFVPVTGHNMRAFADTPIRDVYILTVVRCPDGYWRVWGMSRNWLPPLSRIEQGARPGSR
;
A
#
# COMPACT_ATOMS: atom_id res chain seq x y z
N MET A 1 -12.97 26.47 -17.71
CA MET A 1 -11.66 27.09 -17.99
C MET A 1 -10.60 26.15 -17.42
N SER A 2 -9.53 25.84 -18.16
CA SER A 2 -8.51 24.90 -17.68
C SER A 2 -7.42 25.64 -16.92
N PHE A 3 -7.00 25.15 -15.75
CA PHE A 3 -5.95 25.73 -14.89
C PHE A 3 -4.56 25.33 -15.43
N PRO A 4 -3.80 26.22 -16.11
CA PRO A 4 -2.53 25.88 -16.73
C PRO A 4 -1.40 25.89 -15.70
N VAL A 5 -0.64 24.80 -15.63
CA VAL A 5 0.39 24.57 -14.60
C VAL A 5 1.68 24.11 -15.25
N VAL A 6 2.79 24.77 -14.96
CA VAL A 6 4.12 24.26 -15.33
C VAL A 6 4.59 23.25 -14.29
N LEU A 7 4.95 22.05 -14.74
CA LEU A 7 5.52 21.01 -13.89
C LEU A 7 7.05 21.07 -14.00
N ASP A 8 7.72 21.30 -12.88
CA ASP A 8 9.17 21.29 -12.81
C ASP A 8 9.74 19.85 -12.94
N ALA A 9 10.99 19.72 -13.38
CA ALA A 9 11.66 18.44 -13.54
C ALA A 9 11.68 17.63 -12.23
N CYS A 10 11.83 18.30 -11.08
CA CYS A 10 11.82 17.65 -9.77
C CYS A 10 10.49 16.93 -9.44
N VAL A 11 9.38 17.33 -10.06
CA VAL A 11 8.05 16.70 -9.92
C VAL A 11 7.89 15.54 -10.91
N LEU A 12 8.49 15.67 -12.10
CA LEU A 12 8.38 14.69 -13.19
C LEU A 12 9.38 13.52 -13.07
N VAL A 13 10.40 13.64 -12.23
CA VAL A 13 11.42 12.59 -12.00
C VAL A 13 10.90 11.44 -11.13
N PRO A 14 10.27 11.66 -9.95
CA PRO A 14 9.71 10.58 -9.15
C PRO A 14 8.56 9.90 -9.90
N LEU A 15 8.77 8.65 -10.33
CA LEU A 15 7.84 7.95 -11.22
C LEU A 15 6.39 7.87 -10.68
N PRO A 16 6.13 7.52 -9.40
CA PRO A 16 4.77 7.45 -8.88
C PRO A 16 4.03 8.79 -8.92
N VAL A 17 4.71 9.87 -8.54
CA VAL A 17 4.15 11.23 -8.52
C VAL A 17 3.87 11.71 -9.94
N CYS A 18 4.82 11.53 -10.85
CA CYS A 18 4.66 11.96 -12.24
C CYS A 18 3.48 11.25 -12.93
N ASP A 19 3.35 9.93 -12.75
CA ASP A 19 2.25 9.17 -13.33
C ASP A 19 0.89 9.64 -12.77
N LEU A 20 0.79 9.86 -11.45
CA LEU A 20 -0.41 10.43 -10.85
C LEU A 20 -0.73 11.83 -11.40
N MET A 21 0.25 12.73 -11.43
CA MET A 21 0.11 14.09 -11.98
C MET A 21 -0.43 14.07 -13.42
N LEU A 22 0.16 13.24 -14.28
CA LEU A 22 -0.27 13.12 -15.67
C LEU A 22 -1.67 12.51 -15.80
N ARG A 23 -2.06 11.53 -14.97
CA ARG A 23 -3.44 11.00 -14.95
C ARG A 23 -4.46 12.05 -14.53
N LEU A 24 -4.14 12.85 -13.51
CA LEU A 24 -5.01 13.93 -13.03
C LEU A 24 -5.18 15.03 -14.10
N ALA A 25 -4.09 15.33 -14.82
CA ALA A 25 -4.12 16.21 -15.98
C ALA A 25 -4.99 15.66 -17.14
N ASP A 26 -4.83 14.38 -17.50
CA ASP A 26 -5.64 13.72 -18.54
C ASP A 26 -7.13 13.67 -18.15
N ALA A 27 -7.41 13.48 -16.86
CA ALA A 27 -8.74 13.57 -16.27
C ALA A 27 -9.32 15.00 -16.26
N GLY A 28 -8.55 16.02 -16.66
CA GLY A 28 -9.01 17.39 -16.87
C GLY A 28 -8.98 18.29 -15.63
N LEU A 29 -8.34 17.85 -14.53
CA LEU A 29 -8.25 18.67 -13.31
C LEU A 29 -7.37 19.91 -13.49
N TYR A 30 -6.36 19.82 -14.34
CA TYR A 30 -5.50 20.94 -14.71
C TYR A 30 -4.87 20.68 -16.10
N ARG A 31 -4.28 21.70 -16.70
CA ARG A 31 -3.52 21.57 -17.95
C ARG A 31 -2.02 21.59 -17.65
N PRO A 32 -1.30 20.48 -17.84
CA PRO A 32 0.11 20.43 -17.58
C PRO A 32 0.88 21.13 -18.71
N LEU A 33 2.00 21.75 -18.35
CA LEU A 33 2.89 22.47 -19.25
C LEU A 33 4.35 22.16 -18.87
N TRP A 34 5.22 22.12 -19.87
CA TRP A 34 6.67 21.97 -19.68
C TRP A 34 7.42 22.49 -20.91
N SER A 35 8.66 22.92 -20.73
CA SER A 35 9.58 23.18 -21.84
C SER A 35 10.35 21.91 -22.22
N GLU A 36 11.01 21.92 -23.38
CA GLU A 36 11.93 20.84 -23.75
C GLU A 36 13.13 20.75 -22.78
N GLU A 37 13.61 21.88 -22.26
CA GLU A 37 14.69 21.91 -21.27
C GLU A 37 14.32 21.19 -19.96
N ILE A 38 13.05 21.33 -19.50
CA ILE A 38 12.53 20.55 -18.37
C ILE A 38 12.53 19.06 -18.68
N LEU A 39 12.07 18.66 -19.88
CA LEU A 39 12.06 17.23 -20.27
C LEU A 39 13.48 16.66 -20.39
N ASP A 40 14.44 17.45 -20.90
CA ASP A 40 15.85 17.07 -20.96
C ASP A 40 16.45 16.90 -19.55
N GLU A 41 16.05 17.71 -18.58
CA GLU A 41 16.40 17.52 -17.17
C GLU A 41 15.80 16.24 -16.59
N VAL A 42 14.55 15.92 -16.90
CA VAL A 42 13.92 14.66 -16.48
C VAL A 42 14.68 13.48 -17.07
N GLU A 43 14.95 13.49 -18.38
CA GLU A 43 15.67 12.41 -19.06
C GLU A 43 17.06 12.16 -18.46
N ARG A 44 17.81 13.23 -18.15
CA ARG A 44 19.15 13.16 -17.54
C ARG A 44 19.14 12.64 -16.11
N ASN A 45 18.06 12.86 -15.36
CA ASN A 45 17.98 12.48 -13.95
C ASN A 45 17.40 11.07 -13.72
N LEU A 46 16.57 10.56 -14.62
CA LEU A 46 15.98 9.21 -14.51
C LEU A 46 17.01 8.06 -14.32
N PRO A 47 18.20 8.08 -14.95
CA PRO A 47 19.23 7.07 -14.70
C PRO A 47 19.71 6.99 -13.25
N LYS A 48 19.65 8.07 -12.48
CA LYS A 48 19.99 8.08 -11.06
C LYS A 48 19.02 7.24 -10.22
N LEU A 49 17.83 6.96 -10.75
CA LEU A 49 16.80 6.12 -10.14
C LEU A 49 16.79 4.69 -10.70
N GLY A 50 17.83 4.28 -11.43
CA GLY A 50 17.94 2.93 -12.01
C GLY A 50 17.16 2.73 -13.31
N VAL A 51 16.62 3.80 -13.92
CA VAL A 51 15.96 3.73 -15.23
C VAL A 51 17.01 3.78 -16.33
N THR A 52 17.01 2.81 -17.25
CA THR A 52 17.97 2.82 -18.36
C THR A 52 17.75 4.03 -19.28
N PRO A 53 18.80 4.58 -19.92
CA PRO A 53 18.65 5.71 -20.84
C PRO A 53 17.62 5.47 -21.95
N ALA A 54 17.58 4.26 -22.51
CA ALA A 54 16.58 3.89 -23.51
C ALA A 54 15.13 3.94 -22.96
N ARG A 55 14.92 3.54 -21.70
CA ARG A 55 13.60 3.66 -21.05
C ARG A 55 13.26 5.09 -20.71
N ALA A 56 14.24 5.91 -20.31
CA ALA A 56 14.06 7.33 -20.07
C ALA A 56 13.61 8.05 -21.37
N ALA A 57 14.35 7.89 -22.46
CA ALA A 57 13.99 8.44 -23.77
C ALA A 57 12.60 8.00 -24.24
N LYS A 58 12.29 6.71 -24.10
CA LYS A 58 10.97 6.15 -24.43
C LYS A 58 9.85 6.83 -23.61
N ARG A 59 10.06 7.03 -22.31
CA ARG A 59 9.10 7.69 -21.42
C ARG A 59 8.85 9.13 -21.85
N ILE A 60 9.90 9.91 -22.15
CA ILE A 60 9.74 11.29 -22.62
C ILE A 60 8.95 11.32 -23.93
N SER A 61 9.23 10.41 -24.88
CA SER A 61 8.44 10.30 -26.11
C SER A 61 6.97 9.97 -25.84
N GLN A 62 6.68 9.10 -24.88
CA GLN A 62 5.29 8.80 -24.47
C GLN A 62 4.59 10.03 -23.88
N MET A 63 5.28 10.81 -23.04
CA MET A 63 4.73 12.06 -22.48
C MET A 63 4.41 13.08 -23.59
N ARG A 64 5.32 13.28 -24.55
CA ARG A 64 5.09 14.19 -25.70
C ARG A 64 3.87 13.75 -26.52
N ASN A 65 3.73 12.45 -26.77
CA ASN A 65 2.62 11.91 -27.55
C ASN A 65 1.28 11.99 -26.82
N ALA A 66 1.27 11.76 -25.50
CA ALA A 66 0.05 11.85 -24.69
C ALA A 66 -0.42 13.30 -24.50
N PHE A 67 0.52 14.25 -24.41
CA PHE A 67 0.22 15.66 -24.14
C PHE A 67 0.83 16.61 -25.18
N PRO A 68 0.37 16.56 -26.45
CA PRO A 68 0.96 17.36 -27.53
C PRO A 68 0.81 18.88 -27.33
N SER A 69 -0.15 19.31 -26.51
CA SER A 69 -0.42 20.73 -26.22
C SER A 69 0.29 21.26 -24.97
N SER A 70 1.17 20.46 -24.35
CA SER A 70 1.89 20.81 -23.12
C SER A 70 3.26 21.44 -23.35
N ALA A 71 3.83 21.30 -24.56
CA ALA A 71 5.13 21.85 -24.89
C ALA A 71 5.07 23.39 -24.98
N VAL A 72 5.90 24.06 -24.18
CA VAL A 72 6.08 25.52 -24.18
C VAL A 72 7.34 25.88 -24.95
N THR A 73 7.21 26.79 -25.92
CA THR A 73 8.32 27.28 -26.76
C THR A 73 8.34 28.80 -26.82
N GLY A 74 9.50 29.37 -27.17
CA GLY A 74 9.65 30.83 -27.32
C GLY A 74 9.77 31.58 -25.99
N TYR A 75 10.17 30.90 -24.92
CA TYR A 75 10.38 31.48 -23.59
C TYR A 75 11.82 31.98 -23.39
N GLU A 76 12.74 31.63 -24.27
CA GLU A 76 14.19 31.77 -24.10
C GLU A 76 14.61 33.23 -23.90
N ARG A 77 13.91 34.17 -24.54
CA ARG A 77 14.13 35.62 -24.40
C ARG A 77 13.76 36.16 -23.02
N LEU A 78 12.90 35.46 -22.29
CA LEU A 78 12.46 35.85 -20.94
C LEU A 78 13.45 35.37 -19.88
N VAL A 79 14.19 34.28 -20.12
CA VAL A 79 15.10 33.65 -19.15
C VAL A 79 16.04 34.65 -18.45
N PRO A 80 16.73 35.58 -19.14
CA PRO A 80 17.63 36.52 -18.47
C PRO A 80 16.94 37.53 -17.55
N THR A 81 15.63 37.73 -17.72
CA THR A 81 14.83 38.70 -16.97
C THR A 81 14.18 38.12 -15.71
N MET A 82 14.21 36.78 -15.56
CA MET A 82 13.58 36.12 -14.42
C MET A 82 14.38 36.35 -13.14
N GLY A 83 13.70 36.87 -12.12
CA GLY A 83 14.29 37.22 -10.82
C GLY A 83 14.53 36.05 -9.86
N ASN A 84 14.15 34.82 -10.27
CA ASN A 84 14.29 33.62 -9.46
C ASN A 84 15.69 32.99 -9.62
N HIS A 85 15.92 31.85 -8.95
CA HIS A 85 17.24 31.21 -8.91
C HIS A 85 17.79 30.93 -10.32
N PRO A 86 19.08 31.24 -10.63
CA PRO A 86 19.59 31.22 -12.00
C PRO A 86 19.42 29.91 -12.77
N LYS A 87 19.46 28.76 -12.08
CA LYS A 87 19.29 27.45 -12.71
C LYS A 87 17.83 27.17 -13.12
N ASP A 88 16.89 27.79 -12.43
CA ASP A 88 15.45 27.51 -12.53
C ASP A 88 14.71 28.63 -13.26
N ARG A 89 15.44 29.61 -13.82
CA ARG A 89 14.87 30.72 -14.62
C ARG A 89 14.13 30.23 -15.85
N HIS A 90 14.59 29.12 -16.43
CA HIS A 90 13.95 28.54 -17.60
C HIS A 90 12.53 28.05 -17.30
N VAL A 91 12.29 27.50 -16.10
CA VAL A 91 10.97 27.05 -15.62
C VAL A 91 10.03 28.24 -15.48
N LEU A 92 10.45 29.30 -14.78
CA LEU A 92 9.62 30.51 -14.61
C LEU A 92 9.35 31.21 -15.95
N ALA A 93 10.36 31.33 -16.81
CA ALA A 93 10.20 31.90 -18.14
C ALA A 93 9.17 31.13 -18.98
N ALA A 94 9.19 29.79 -18.94
CA ALA A 94 8.20 28.95 -19.60
C ALA A 94 6.79 29.21 -19.02
N ALA A 95 6.66 29.32 -17.70
CA ALA A 95 5.39 29.62 -17.04
C ALA A 95 4.80 30.97 -17.48
N VAL A 96 5.63 32.02 -17.50
CA VAL A 96 5.24 33.36 -17.98
C VAL A 96 4.81 33.31 -19.45
N ARG A 97 5.62 32.65 -20.30
CA ARG A 97 5.34 32.53 -21.74
C ARG A 97 4.02 31.81 -22.02
N ALA A 98 3.71 30.79 -21.24
CA ALA A 98 2.53 29.96 -21.43
C ALA A 98 1.26 30.52 -20.76
N GLY A 99 1.37 31.61 -20.00
CA GLY A 99 0.28 32.12 -19.17
C GLY A 99 -0.15 31.11 -18.10
N ALA A 100 0.82 30.38 -17.54
CA ALA A 100 0.56 29.46 -16.44
C ALA A 100 0.11 30.23 -15.19
N GLN A 101 -0.76 29.63 -14.39
CA GLN A 101 -1.20 30.19 -13.12
C GLN A 101 -0.33 29.69 -11.95
N ALA A 102 0.29 28.52 -12.11
CA ALA A 102 1.18 27.96 -11.12
C ALA A 102 2.41 27.26 -11.73
N VAL A 103 3.50 27.24 -10.96
CA VAL A 103 4.64 26.35 -11.12
C VAL A 103 4.60 25.35 -9.97
N VAL A 104 4.53 24.06 -10.28
CA VAL A 104 4.62 23.01 -9.25
C VAL A 104 6.07 22.55 -9.16
N THR A 105 6.68 22.73 -7.99
CA THR A 105 8.09 22.43 -7.72
C THR A 105 8.31 22.06 -6.26
N ALA A 106 9.20 21.10 -5.99
CA ALA A 106 9.65 20.78 -4.64
C ALA A 106 10.66 21.81 -4.08
N ASN A 107 11.23 22.67 -4.94
CA ASN A 107 12.28 23.62 -4.57
C ASN A 107 11.73 25.05 -4.38
N LEU A 108 10.70 25.23 -3.53
CA LEU A 108 10.02 26.53 -3.36
C LEU A 108 10.95 27.73 -3.11
N LYS A 109 12.07 27.51 -2.40
CA LYS A 109 13.09 28.54 -2.15
C LYS A 109 13.70 29.15 -3.42
N ASP A 110 13.71 28.40 -4.52
CA ASP A 110 14.26 28.82 -5.80
C ASP A 110 13.27 29.70 -6.59
N PHE A 111 12.03 29.81 -6.09
CA PHE A 111 10.90 30.55 -6.64
C PHE A 111 10.31 31.50 -5.58
N PRO A 112 11.06 32.52 -5.14
CA PRO A 112 10.59 33.47 -4.12
C PRO A 112 9.40 34.28 -4.62
N ALA A 113 8.40 34.52 -3.76
CA ALA A 113 7.15 35.19 -4.11
C ALA A 113 7.34 36.52 -4.87
N ASP A 114 8.34 37.34 -4.48
CA ASP A 114 8.63 38.62 -5.14
C ASP A 114 9.03 38.47 -6.62
N ALA A 115 9.64 37.34 -6.99
CA ALA A 115 9.99 37.07 -8.39
C ALA A 115 8.79 36.62 -9.23
N LEU A 116 7.76 36.05 -8.60
CA LEU A 116 6.58 35.48 -9.27
C LEU A 116 5.39 36.46 -9.30
N ALA A 117 5.25 37.29 -8.27
CA ALA A 117 4.16 38.25 -8.11
C ALA A 117 3.93 39.17 -9.32
N PRO A 118 4.96 39.68 -10.02
CA PRO A 118 4.77 40.52 -11.21
C PRO A 118 4.04 39.82 -12.37
N PHE A 119 4.03 38.49 -12.37
CA PHE A 119 3.45 37.67 -13.43
C PHE A 119 2.13 37.01 -13.00
N GLY A 120 1.70 37.17 -11.74
CA GLY A 120 0.51 36.51 -11.21
C GLY A 120 0.62 34.98 -11.18
N ILE A 121 1.85 34.47 -10.98
CA ILE A 121 2.15 33.04 -10.90
C ILE A 121 2.36 32.67 -9.44
N GLU A 122 1.92 31.48 -9.03
CA GLU A 122 2.23 30.92 -7.72
C GLU A 122 3.19 29.74 -7.83
N ALA A 123 4.06 29.55 -6.84
CA ALA A 123 4.87 28.34 -6.71
C ALA A 123 4.23 27.41 -5.66
N LEU A 124 3.86 26.20 -6.06
CA LEU A 124 3.21 25.21 -5.20
C LEU A 124 4.09 23.98 -5.03
N HIS A 125 4.16 23.46 -3.81
CA HIS A 125 4.79 22.16 -3.57
C HIS A 125 3.91 21.05 -4.18
N PRO A 126 4.45 19.99 -4.79
CA PRO A 126 3.64 18.91 -5.33
C PRO A 126 2.73 18.24 -4.30
N ASP A 127 3.15 18.21 -3.03
CA ASP A 127 2.33 17.66 -1.93
C ASP A 127 1.09 18.53 -1.67
N ASP A 128 1.25 19.84 -1.60
CA ASP A 128 0.15 20.78 -1.38
C ASP A 128 -0.78 20.81 -2.59
N PHE A 129 -0.21 20.86 -3.81
CA PHE A 129 -0.98 20.85 -5.04
C PHE A 129 -1.86 19.60 -5.18
N LEU A 130 -1.34 18.40 -4.83
CA LEU A 130 -2.15 17.18 -4.86
C LEU A 130 -3.23 17.16 -3.78
N GLN A 131 -2.98 17.75 -2.60
CA GLN A 131 -4.01 17.93 -1.56
C GLN A 131 -5.13 18.86 -2.06
N ASP A 132 -4.79 19.99 -2.69
CA ASP A 132 -5.76 20.90 -3.28
C ASP A 132 -6.62 20.20 -4.35
N LEU A 133 -6.01 19.35 -5.18
CA LEU A 133 -6.74 18.55 -6.17
C LEU A 133 -7.64 17.49 -5.52
N LEU A 134 -7.20 16.88 -4.42
CA LEU A 134 -7.99 15.92 -3.66
C LEU A 134 -9.20 16.60 -3.00
N ASP A 135 -9.03 17.79 -2.44
CA ASP A 135 -10.10 18.59 -1.86
C ASP A 135 -11.07 19.11 -2.94
N LEU A 136 -10.57 19.41 -4.14
CA LEU A 136 -11.36 19.86 -5.27
C LEU A 136 -12.27 18.75 -5.83
N ASP A 137 -11.73 17.55 -6.05
CA ASP A 137 -12.51 16.40 -6.53
C ASP A 137 -11.92 15.05 -6.06
N ALA A 138 -12.23 14.70 -4.81
CA ALA A 138 -11.77 13.46 -4.20
C ALA A 138 -12.16 12.22 -5.02
N ALA A 139 -13.36 12.19 -5.60
CA ALA A 139 -13.83 11.03 -6.34
C ALA A 139 -12.98 10.78 -7.60
N LEU A 140 -12.60 11.85 -8.30
CA LEU A 140 -11.74 11.78 -9.47
C LEU A 140 -10.31 11.39 -9.10
N VAL A 141 -9.73 12.02 -8.08
CA VAL A 141 -8.36 11.73 -7.63
C VAL A 141 -8.22 10.28 -7.15
N LEU A 142 -9.16 9.80 -6.33
CA LEU A 142 -9.15 8.42 -5.83
C LEU A 142 -9.35 7.39 -6.95
N ARG A 143 -10.09 7.75 -8.02
CA ARG A 143 -10.19 6.90 -9.22
C ARG A 143 -8.85 6.82 -9.94
N CYS A 144 -8.18 7.95 -10.20
CA CYS A 144 -6.86 7.95 -10.83
C CYS A 144 -5.81 7.14 -10.05
N LEU A 145 -5.85 7.15 -8.72
CA LEU A 145 -5.00 6.30 -7.87
C LEU A 145 -5.28 4.81 -8.06
N ARG A 146 -6.56 4.41 -8.19
CA ARG A 146 -6.93 3.01 -8.46
C ARG A 146 -6.50 2.59 -9.86
N ASP A 147 -6.72 3.44 -10.87
CA ASP A 147 -6.30 3.17 -12.25
C ASP A 147 -4.77 2.99 -12.35
N GLN A 148 -4.02 3.86 -11.65
CA GLN A 148 -2.56 3.73 -11.54
C GLN A 148 -2.15 2.40 -10.91
N GLN A 149 -2.84 1.98 -9.85
CA GLN A 149 -2.58 0.72 -9.16
C GLN A 149 -2.87 -0.49 -10.06
N GLU A 150 -4.01 -0.50 -10.76
CA GLU A 150 -4.45 -1.61 -11.62
C GLU A 150 -3.55 -1.83 -12.85
N GLU A 151 -2.86 -0.79 -13.31
CA GLU A 151 -1.90 -0.85 -14.40
C GLU A 151 -0.49 -1.30 -13.95
N CYS A 152 -0.18 -1.23 -12.64
CA CYS A 152 1.05 -1.77 -12.06
C CYS A 152 0.99 -3.30 -11.92
N ARG A 153 0.99 -4.01 -13.06
CA ARG A 153 0.70 -5.46 -13.11
C ARG A 153 1.89 -6.39 -12.86
N LYS A 154 3.13 -5.88 -12.83
CA LYS A 154 4.34 -6.73 -12.70
C LYS A 154 5.49 -6.02 -11.95
N PRO A 155 5.72 -6.33 -10.65
CA PRO A 155 4.87 -7.16 -9.78
C PRO A 155 3.52 -6.48 -9.48
N ALA A 156 2.52 -7.26 -9.06
CA ALA A 156 1.25 -6.72 -8.59
C ALA A 156 1.54 -5.76 -7.43
N PHE A 157 1.20 -4.49 -7.62
CA PHE A 157 1.46 -3.42 -6.67
C PHE A 157 0.15 -3.06 -5.98
N SER A 158 0.19 -2.97 -4.66
CA SER A 158 -1.01 -2.66 -3.88
C SER A 158 -1.34 -1.18 -3.84
N LEU A 159 -2.58 -0.86 -3.46
CA LEU A 159 -2.95 0.53 -3.22
C LEU A 159 -2.19 1.13 -2.03
N SER A 160 -1.92 0.34 -0.97
CA SER A 160 -1.11 0.78 0.16
C SER A 160 0.35 1.01 -0.23
N GLN A 161 0.94 0.12 -1.03
CA GLN A 161 2.31 0.23 -1.54
C GLN A 161 2.46 1.44 -2.47
N LEU A 162 1.42 1.75 -3.25
CA LEU A 162 1.37 2.98 -4.05
C LEU A 162 1.35 4.22 -3.17
N LEU A 163 0.51 4.25 -2.14
CA LEU A 163 0.45 5.35 -1.18
C LEU A 163 1.78 5.50 -0.41
N ASP A 164 2.42 4.40 0.00
CA ASP A 164 3.76 4.41 0.63
C ASP A 164 4.83 4.94 -0.33
N ALA A 165 4.74 4.57 -1.62
CA ALA A 165 5.67 5.05 -2.64
C ALA A 165 5.51 6.55 -2.92
N LEU A 166 4.27 7.05 -2.92
CA LEU A 166 3.93 8.47 -3.03
C LEU A 166 4.37 9.24 -1.79
N ALA A 167 4.19 8.68 -0.59
CA ALA A 167 4.53 9.32 0.68
C ALA A 167 6.02 9.72 0.82
N ARG A 168 6.92 9.11 0.03
CA ARG A 168 8.33 9.52 -0.03
C ARG A 168 8.54 10.93 -0.61
N ALA A 169 7.61 11.42 -1.41
CA ALA A 169 7.68 12.72 -2.06
C ALA A 169 6.51 13.64 -1.69
N VAL A 170 5.34 13.07 -1.43
CA VAL A 170 4.08 13.79 -1.14
C VAL A 170 3.35 13.16 0.08
N PRO A 171 3.96 13.24 1.28
CA PRO A 171 3.43 12.59 2.49
C PRO A 171 2.09 13.14 2.97
N GLY A 172 1.83 14.45 2.83
CA GLY A 172 0.57 15.08 3.22
C GLY A 172 -0.60 14.53 2.40
N PHE A 173 -0.46 14.56 1.08
CA PHE A 173 -1.40 13.97 0.14
C PHE A 173 -1.61 12.48 0.40
N ALA A 174 -0.53 11.70 0.56
CA ALA A 174 -0.65 10.27 0.79
C ALA A 174 -1.48 9.95 2.06
N ASN A 175 -1.29 10.73 3.13
CA ASN A 175 -2.08 10.59 4.35
C ASN A 175 -3.55 10.93 4.13
N GLN A 176 -3.86 12.05 3.47
CA GLN A 176 -5.24 12.44 3.20
C GLN A 176 -5.95 11.46 2.26
N ALA A 177 -5.28 11.03 1.19
CA ALA A 177 -5.81 10.03 0.26
C ALA A 177 -6.08 8.69 0.98
N THR A 178 -5.20 8.28 1.90
CA THR A 178 -5.43 7.10 2.75
C THR A 178 -6.69 7.25 3.61
N GLN A 179 -6.88 8.40 4.25
CA GLN A 179 -8.09 8.67 5.05
C GLN A 179 -9.36 8.73 4.20
N ALA A 180 -9.29 9.29 3.00
CA ALA A 180 -10.43 9.38 2.08
C ALA A 180 -10.81 8.00 1.51
N LEU A 181 -9.82 7.14 1.23
CA LEU A 181 -10.05 5.75 0.82
C LEU A 181 -10.55 4.88 1.97
N PHE A 182 -10.10 5.17 3.20
CA PHE A 182 -10.42 4.40 4.41
C PHE A 182 -10.87 5.32 5.55
N PRO A 183 -12.10 5.87 5.48
CA PRO A 183 -12.63 6.72 6.54
C PRO A 183 -12.61 6.00 7.90
N PRO A 184 -12.43 6.70 9.02
CA PRO A 184 -12.46 6.09 10.35
C PRO A 184 -13.69 5.20 10.55
N GLY A 185 -13.47 3.92 10.88
CA GLY A 185 -14.54 2.91 11.02
C GLY A 185 -14.89 2.14 9.73
N SER A 186 -14.28 2.49 8.60
CA SER A 186 -14.38 1.71 7.36
C SER A 186 -13.46 0.49 7.41
N PRO A 187 -13.90 -0.67 6.88
CA PRO A 187 -13.00 -1.80 6.72
C PRO A 187 -11.85 -1.41 5.78
N LEU A 188 -10.61 -1.59 6.24
CA LEU A 188 -9.40 -1.42 5.43
C LEU A 188 -9.44 -2.34 4.20
N PRO A 189 -8.78 -1.98 3.09
CA PRO A 189 -8.83 -2.77 1.88
C PRO A 189 -8.05 -4.06 2.14
N LEU A 190 -8.71 -5.19 1.93
CA LEU A 190 -8.08 -6.50 2.06
C LEU A 190 -7.36 -6.83 0.76
N GLU A 191 -6.04 -6.97 0.82
CA GLU A 191 -5.24 -7.38 -0.34
C GLU A 191 -4.94 -8.88 -0.32
N ILE A 192 -5.02 -9.50 -1.50
CA ILE A 192 -4.53 -10.86 -1.73
C ILE A 192 -3.01 -10.77 -1.90
N VAL A 193 -2.27 -11.17 -0.88
CA VAL A 193 -0.80 -11.19 -0.90
C VAL A 193 -0.29 -12.61 -1.18
N SER A 194 0.92 -12.72 -1.75
CA SER A 194 1.59 -14.02 -1.89
C SER A 194 1.88 -14.65 -0.52
N SER A 195 2.06 -15.97 -0.46
CA SER A 195 2.42 -16.68 0.77
C SER A 195 3.65 -16.08 1.46
N GLN A 196 4.65 -15.61 0.69
CA GLN A 196 5.86 -14.99 1.23
C GLN A 196 5.60 -13.59 1.81
N GLN A 197 4.72 -12.81 1.19
CA GLN A 197 4.34 -11.48 1.70
C GLN A 197 3.44 -11.60 2.94
N ALA A 198 2.55 -12.60 2.98
CA ALA A 198 1.81 -12.94 4.18
C ALA A 198 2.79 -13.29 5.32
N VAL A 199 3.75 -14.18 5.07
CA VAL A 199 4.81 -14.53 6.04
C VAL A 199 5.54 -13.28 6.55
N ASN A 200 5.99 -12.39 5.66
CA ASN A 200 6.70 -11.17 6.08
C ASN A 200 5.83 -10.22 6.92
N ALA A 201 4.51 -10.17 6.67
CA ALA A 201 3.58 -9.38 7.49
C ALA A 201 3.33 -10.00 8.88
N PHE A 202 3.25 -11.34 8.97
CA PHE A 202 3.09 -12.03 10.25
C PHE A 202 4.40 -12.06 11.07
N PHE A 203 5.55 -12.03 10.40
CA PHE A 203 6.89 -12.19 10.98
C PHE A 203 7.88 -11.13 10.45
N PRO A 204 7.71 -9.84 10.79
CA PRO A 204 8.53 -8.75 10.26
C PRO A 204 10.02 -8.82 10.68
N ASP A 205 10.32 -9.45 11.83
CA ASP A 205 11.68 -9.54 12.40
C ASP A 205 12.41 -10.87 12.08
N SER A 206 11.83 -11.73 11.23
CA SER A 206 12.45 -12.97 10.74
C SER A 206 13.02 -13.92 11.82
N THR A 207 12.38 -14.02 12.99
CA THR A 207 12.69 -15.05 14.02
C THR A 207 11.92 -16.37 13.81
N GLY A 208 11.63 -16.72 12.56
CA GLY A 208 11.26 -18.08 12.17
C GLY A 208 9.77 -18.34 11.97
N LEU A 209 9.44 -18.91 10.81
CA LEU A 209 8.28 -19.79 10.65
C LEU A 209 8.52 -21.04 11.50
N ASP A 210 8.31 -20.94 12.81
CA ASP A 210 8.40 -22.07 13.72
C ASP A 210 7.21 -22.13 14.68
N HIS A 211 7.07 -23.25 15.36
CA HIS A 211 6.02 -23.48 16.35
C HIS A 211 6.56 -23.27 17.78
N ALA A 212 7.70 -22.58 17.93
CA ALA A 212 8.20 -22.12 19.23
C ALA A 212 7.45 -20.87 19.72
N THR A 213 6.77 -20.17 18.81
CA THR A 213 5.83 -19.08 19.14
C THR A 213 4.38 -19.49 18.90
N ALA A 214 3.46 -18.93 19.70
CA ALA A 214 2.02 -19.16 19.55
C ALA A 214 1.51 -18.77 18.16
N ARG A 215 1.98 -17.63 17.63
CA ARG A 215 1.63 -17.12 16.30
C ARG A 215 2.13 -18.04 15.20
N GLY A 216 3.37 -18.50 15.30
CA GLY A 216 3.96 -19.39 14.32
C GLY A 216 3.30 -20.77 14.29
N ALA A 217 2.96 -21.34 15.45
CA ALA A 217 2.19 -22.58 15.52
C ALA A 217 0.80 -22.45 14.87
N ALA A 218 0.07 -21.37 15.18
CA ALA A 218 -1.25 -21.10 14.58
C ALA A 218 -1.17 -20.90 13.05
N TYR A 219 -0.17 -20.14 12.59
CA TYR A 219 0.04 -19.87 11.16
C TYR A 219 0.41 -21.15 10.41
N LEU A 220 1.40 -21.90 10.89
CA LEU A 220 1.85 -23.16 10.27
C LEU A 220 0.70 -24.15 10.17
N TRP A 221 -0.04 -24.35 11.26
CA TRP A 221 -1.18 -25.26 11.28
C TRP A 221 -2.24 -24.88 10.24
N TRP A 222 -2.58 -23.59 10.15
CA TRP A 222 -3.54 -23.11 9.15
C TRP A 222 -3.02 -23.28 7.72
N THR A 223 -1.74 -22.98 7.46
CA THR A 223 -1.16 -23.18 6.12
C THR A 223 -1.14 -24.64 5.69
N CYS A 224 -0.83 -25.57 6.62
CA CYS A 224 -0.92 -27.01 6.36
C CYS A 224 -2.37 -27.44 6.10
N LEU A 225 -3.35 -26.83 6.78
CA LEU A 225 -4.76 -27.11 6.55
C LEU A 225 -5.24 -26.66 5.16
N LEU A 226 -4.72 -25.53 4.66
CA LEU A 226 -5.00 -25.07 3.29
C LEU A 226 -4.38 -25.97 2.22
N ALA A 227 -3.29 -26.65 2.56
CA ALA A 227 -2.57 -27.60 1.70
C ALA A 227 -2.87 -29.06 2.07
N LEU A 228 -4.05 -29.36 2.62
CA LEU A 228 -4.37 -30.69 3.19
C LEU A 228 -4.21 -31.86 2.21
N ASP A 229 -4.40 -31.61 0.91
CA ASP A 229 -4.26 -32.64 -0.12
C ASP A 229 -2.80 -32.84 -0.60
N GLU A 230 -1.84 -32.03 -0.12
CA GLU A 230 -0.41 -32.20 -0.40
C GLU A 230 0.20 -33.34 0.46
N PRO A 231 1.19 -34.09 -0.07
CA PRO A 231 1.86 -35.14 0.68
C PRO A 231 2.48 -34.64 2.00
N GLY A 232 2.20 -35.32 3.11
CA GLY A 232 2.77 -35.00 4.43
C GLY A 232 2.03 -33.89 5.20
N ALA A 233 1.02 -33.24 4.63
CA ALA A 233 0.24 -32.21 5.32
C ALA A 233 -0.49 -32.75 6.56
N GLY A 234 -1.02 -33.98 6.49
CA GLY A 234 -1.66 -34.66 7.62
C GLY A 234 -0.71 -34.92 8.79
N ASP A 235 0.51 -35.39 8.50
CA ASP A 235 1.53 -35.63 9.53
C ASP A 235 1.99 -34.32 10.19
N ALA A 236 2.14 -33.25 9.39
CA ALA A 236 2.45 -31.92 9.89
C ALA A 236 1.34 -31.37 10.78
N LEU A 237 0.07 -31.49 10.38
CA LEU A 237 -1.09 -31.10 11.17
C LEU A 237 -1.17 -31.89 12.48
N ALA A 238 -0.86 -33.19 12.45
CA ALA A 238 -0.76 -34.01 13.65
C ALA A 238 0.36 -33.51 14.58
N ALA A 239 1.56 -33.23 14.06
CA ALA A 239 2.66 -32.72 14.87
C ALA A 239 2.36 -31.33 15.52
N LEU A 240 1.57 -30.51 14.82
CA LEU A 240 1.14 -29.17 15.25
C LEU A 240 -0.12 -29.17 16.12
N SER A 241 -0.73 -30.33 16.39
CA SER A 241 -1.96 -30.44 17.19
C SER A 241 -1.67 -31.08 18.55
N ALA A 242 -2.23 -30.52 19.63
CA ALA A 242 -2.02 -31.04 20.99
C ALA A 242 -2.67 -32.42 21.18
N SER A 243 -3.78 -32.68 20.48
CA SER A 243 -4.53 -33.94 20.53
C SER A 243 -4.97 -34.33 19.11
N PRO A 244 -4.06 -34.88 18.28
CA PRO A 244 -4.31 -35.11 16.84
C PRO A 244 -5.51 -36.03 16.56
N ALA A 245 -5.73 -37.03 17.41
CA ALA A 245 -6.84 -37.98 17.28
C ALA A 245 -8.21 -37.29 17.27
N ASP A 246 -8.35 -36.15 17.96
CA ASP A 246 -9.61 -35.40 18.07
C ASP A 246 -9.94 -34.58 16.81
N TRP A 247 -9.03 -34.54 15.84
CA TRP A 247 -9.24 -33.84 14.56
C TRP A 247 -9.63 -34.78 13.41
N GLY A 248 -9.55 -36.10 13.62
CA GLY A 248 -9.76 -37.09 12.56
C GLY A 248 -8.79 -36.87 11.40
N ASP A 249 -9.33 -36.65 10.20
CA ASP A 249 -8.57 -36.40 8.97
C ASP A 249 -8.37 -34.91 8.65
N PHE A 250 -8.71 -34.02 9.59
CA PHE A 250 -8.67 -32.56 9.44
C PHE A 250 -9.60 -31.97 8.36
N ARG A 251 -10.33 -32.78 7.57
CA ARG A 251 -11.19 -32.29 6.48
C ARG A 251 -12.37 -31.48 6.99
N GLN A 252 -12.89 -31.80 8.18
CA GLN A 252 -13.93 -30.98 8.81
C GLN A 252 -13.42 -29.57 9.11
N ALA A 253 -12.23 -29.45 9.73
CA ALA A 253 -11.64 -28.16 10.03
C ALA A 253 -11.34 -27.36 8.75
N ALA A 254 -10.87 -28.03 7.70
CA ALA A 254 -10.64 -27.40 6.40
C ALA A 254 -11.93 -26.85 5.77
N ARG A 255 -13.06 -27.56 5.91
CA ARG A 255 -14.38 -27.06 5.49
C ARG A 255 -14.84 -25.87 6.31
N GLU A 256 -14.69 -25.94 7.64
CA GLU A 256 -15.12 -24.88 8.56
C GLU A 256 -14.34 -23.57 8.35
N LEU A 257 -13.04 -23.65 8.04
CA LEU A 257 -12.19 -22.50 7.73
C LEU A 257 -12.10 -22.19 6.22
N SER A 258 -12.89 -22.84 5.37
CA SER A 258 -12.93 -22.53 3.94
C SER A 258 -13.51 -21.13 3.74
N GLY A 259 -12.75 -20.24 3.10
CA GLY A 259 -13.14 -18.82 2.97
C GLY A 259 -12.97 -18.03 4.26
N TRP A 260 -12.10 -18.46 5.17
CA TRP A 260 -11.70 -17.71 6.37
C TRP A 260 -10.20 -17.43 6.35
N ALA A 261 -9.79 -16.35 7.01
CA ALA A 261 -8.38 -16.01 7.13
C ALA A 261 -8.00 -15.50 8.53
N MET A 262 -6.76 -15.77 8.92
CA MET A 262 -6.25 -15.53 10.26
C MET A 262 -5.91 -14.04 10.48
N ALA A 263 -6.34 -13.47 11.61
CA ALA A 263 -5.92 -12.14 12.03
C ALA A 263 -4.44 -12.12 12.45
N GLN A 264 -3.80 -10.96 12.33
CA GLN A 264 -2.37 -10.80 12.63
C GLN A 264 -2.08 -10.94 14.12
N ASN A 265 -2.97 -10.39 14.95
CA ASN A 265 -2.83 -10.37 16.40
C ASN A 265 -3.46 -11.61 17.03
N LEU A 266 -2.72 -12.24 17.95
CA LEU A 266 -3.26 -13.23 18.87
C LEU A 266 -3.73 -12.54 20.14
N ILE A 267 -4.81 -13.05 20.72
CA ILE A 267 -5.24 -12.67 22.07
C ILE A 267 -4.56 -13.62 23.06
N ALA A 268 -3.89 -13.10 24.08
CA ALA A 268 -3.39 -13.93 25.17
C ALA A 268 -4.54 -14.31 26.13
N CYS A 269 -4.53 -15.52 26.67
CA CYS A 269 -5.45 -15.90 27.73
C CYS A 269 -5.20 -15.05 28.98
N PRO A 270 -6.21 -14.35 29.54
CA PRO A 270 -6.02 -13.53 30.74
C PRO A 270 -5.48 -14.33 31.94
N ASP A 271 -5.91 -15.59 32.07
CA ASP A 271 -5.53 -16.46 33.19
C ASP A 271 -4.18 -17.17 32.97
N ALA A 272 -3.69 -17.21 31.73
CA ALA A 272 -2.46 -17.93 31.37
C ALA A 272 -1.80 -17.36 30.10
N PRO A 273 -1.33 -16.09 30.12
CA PRO A 273 -0.89 -15.38 28.91
C PRO A 273 0.34 -16.01 28.24
N ASP A 274 1.18 -16.72 29.01
CA ASP A 274 2.40 -17.39 28.51
C ASP A 274 2.18 -18.86 28.11
N ALA A 275 0.96 -19.37 28.27
CA ALA A 275 0.64 -20.78 28.03
C ALA A 275 -0.56 -20.99 27.09
N VAL A 276 -1.43 -19.99 26.92
CA VAL A 276 -2.60 -20.09 26.04
C VAL A 276 -2.77 -18.79 25.25
N ALA A 277 -2.99 -18.93 23.95
CA ALA A 277 -3.34 -17.81 23.09
C ALA A 277 -4.41 -18.19 22.06
N TYR A 278 -5.06 -17.18 21.49
CA TYR A 278 -6.18 -17.33 20.57
C TYR A 278 -5.93 -16.57 19.28
N ALA A 279 -5.95 -17.28 18.16
CA ALA A 279 -5.93 -16.67 16.84
C ALA A 279 -7.36 -16.51 16.31
N LYS A 280 -7.72 -15.29 15.91
CA LYS A 280 -9.03 -15.01 15.30
C LYS A 280 -8.98 -15.34 13.82
N PHE A 281 -10.06 -15.90 13.31
CA PHE A 281 -10.32 -16.11 11.89
C PHE A 281 -11.59 -15.37 11.51
N VAL A 282 -11.55 -14.70 10.37
CA VAL A 282 -12.64 -13.84 9.91
C VAL A 282 -13.00 -14.17 8.45
N PRO A 283 -14.25 -13.96 8.02
CA PRO A 283 -14.71 -14.42 6.72
C PRO A 283 -14.10 -13.58 5.59
N VAL A 284 -13.76 -14.22 4.48
CA VAL A 284 -13.18 -13.61 3.29
C VAL A 284 -13.91 -14.06 2.03
N THR A 285 -14.12 -13.12 1.11
CA THR A 285 -14.57 -13.43 -0.25
C THR A 285 -13.36 -13.92 -1.07
N GLY A 286 -13.12 -15.25 -1.09
CA GLY A 286 -12.07 -15.91 -1.90
C GLY A 286 -11.16 -16.89 -1.13
N HIS A 287 -10.29 -17.62 -1.84
CA HIS A 287 -9.51 -18.77 -1.33
C HIS A 287 -8.05 -18.48 -0.87
N ASN A 288 -7.66 -17.23 -0.59
CA ASN A 288 -6.26 -16.89 -0.27
C ASN A 288 -6.08 -16.24 1.12
N MET A 289 -4.90 -16.46 1.72
CA MET A 289 -4.50 -15.96 3.05
C MET A 289 -4.57 -14.43 3.15
N ARG A 290 -5.14 -13.92 4.26
CA ARG A 290 -5.28 -12.47 4.56
C ARG A 290 -4.96 -12.20 6.03
N ALA A 291 -4.36 -11.06 6.35
CA ALA A 291 -4.10 -10.59 7.72
C ALA A 291 -5.14 -9.53 8.14
N PHE A 292 -5.54 -9.50 9.42
CA PHE A 292 -6.55 -8.57 9.96
C PHE A 292 -6.07 -7.84 11.21
N ALA A 293 -6.54 -6.60 11.36
CA ALA A 293 -6.46 -5.81 12.59
C ALA A 293 -7.81 -5.76 13.34
N ASP A 294 -7.76 -5.47 14.63
CA ASP A 294 -8.83 -5.64 15.60
C ASP A 294 -10.11 -4.81 15.32
N THR A 295 -11.17 -5.48 14.88
CA THR A 295 -12.55 -4.98 14.81
C THR A 295 -13.46 -5.90 15.65
N PRO A 296 -14.54 -5.40 16.29
CA PRO A 296 -15.57 -6.26 16.87
C PRO A 296 -16.38 -6.95 15.77
N ILE A 297 -15.95 -8.16 15.40
CA ILE A 297 -16.58 -9.00 14.39
C ILE A 297 -17.54 -9.96 15.09
N ARG A 298 -18.79 -10.00 14.63
CA ARG A 298 -19.86 -10.81 15.24
C ARG A 298 -19.83 -12.29 14.86
N ASP A 299 -19.04 -12.66 13.85
CA ASP A 299 -18.86 -14.03 13.40
C ASP A 299 -17.39 -14.33 13.11
N VAL A 300 -16.73 -15.01 14.06
CA VAL A 300 -15.32 -15.37 14.05
C VAL A 300 -15.13 -16.82 14.43
N TYR A 301 -14.18 -17.48 13.77
CA TYR A 301 -13.57 -18.69 14.34
C TYR A 301 -12.40 -18.30 15.24
N ILE A 302 -12.24 -19.05 16.32
CA ILE A 302 -11.20 -18.88 17.31
C ILE A 302 -10.39 -20.17 17.33
N LEU A 303 -9.14 -20.10 16.88
CA LEU A 303 -8.18 -21.17 16.98
C LEU A 303 -7.40 -21.00 18.29
N THR A 304 -7.52 -21.96 19.19
CA THR A 304 -6.84 -21.95 20.49
C THR A 304 -5.52 -22.70 20.37
N VAL A 305 -4.42 -22.04 20.73
CA VAL A 305 -3.08 -22.64 20.80
C VAL A 305 -2.60 -22.67 22.24
N VAL A 306 -1.93 -23.76 22.60
CA VAL A 306 -1.44 -24.03 23.95
C VAL A 306 0.05 -24.34 23.91
N ARG A 307 0.77 -23.93 24.95
CA ARG A 307 2.17 -24.29 25.14
C ARG A 307 2.26 -25.66 25.81
N CYS A 308 2.90 -26.60 25.13
CA CYS A 308 3.10 -27.96 25.60
C CYS A 308 4.33 -28.08 26.52
N PRO A 309 4.44 -29.16 27.32
CA PRO A 309 5.57 -29.37 28.24
C PRO A 309 6.95 -29.44 27.55
N ASP A 310 6.98 -29.79 26.27
CA ASP A 310 8.20 -29.82 25.45
C ASP A 310 8.64 -28.43 24.94
N GLY A 311 7.92 -27.37 25.35
CA GLY A 311 8.26 -25.98 25.07
C GLY A 311 7.64 -25.43 23.79
N TYR A 312 7.04 -26.28 22.96
CA TYR A 312 6.42 -25.88 21.69
C TYR A 312 4.93 -25.53 21.85
N TRP A 313 4.45 -24.68 20.95
CA TRP A 313 3.03 -24.34 20.85
C TRP A 313 2.32 -25.28 19.87
N ARG A 314 1.14 -25.75 20.25
CA ARG A 314 0.29 -26.60 19.41
C ARG A 314 -1.16 -26.15 19.44
N VAL A 315 -1.88 -26.41 18.36
CA VAL A 315 -3.32 -26.14 18.27
C VAL A 315 -4.07 -27.13 19.15
N TRP A 316 -4.82 -26.61 20.11
CA TRP A 316 -5.68 -27.39 21.01
C TRP A 316 -7.06 -27.62 20.42
N GLY A 317 -7.67 -26.58 19.84
CA GLY A 317 -9.06 -26.65 19.40
C GLY A 317 -9.52 -25.42 18.64
N MET A 318 -10.68 -25.54 18.02
CA MET A 318 -11.36 -24.46 17.33
C MET A 318 -12.75 -24.23 17.93
N SER A 319 -13.13 -22.97 18.11
CA SER A 319 -14.44 -22.53 18.60
C SER A 319 -14.98 -21.41 17.71
N ARG A 320 -16.27 -21.11 17.79
CA ARG A 320 -16.90 -20.05 17.00
C ARG A 320 -17.53 -19.03 17.94
N ASN A 321 -17.15 -17.77 17.83
CA ASN A 321 -17.69 -16.64 18.60
C ASN A 321 -17.47 -16.66 20.13
N TRP A 322 -16.55 -17.47 20.65
CA TRP A 322 -16.15 -17.42 22.06
C TRP A 322 -14.70 -17.87 22.27
N LEU A 323 -14.09 -17.42 23.36
CA LEU A 323 -12.73 -17.81 23.78
C LEU A 323 -12.84 -18.89 24.86
N PRO A 324 -12.28 -20.11 24.66
CA PRO A 324 -12.30 -21.14 25.68
C PRO A 324 -11.57 -20.74 26.97
N PRO A 325 -12.20 -20.82 28.15
CA PRO A 325 -11.53 -20.50 29.40
C PRO A 325 -10.50 -21.59 29.75
N LEU A 326 -9.49 -21.22 30.55
CA LEU A 326 -8.39 -22.12 30.92
C LEU A 326 -8.88 -23.45 31.51
N SER A 327 -9.87 -23.40 32.41
CA SER A 327 -10.44 -24.58 33.06
C SER A 327 -10.99 -25.62 32.10
N ARG A 328 -11.47 -25.20 30.92
CA ARG A 328 -11.94 -26.12 29.88
C ARG A 328 -10.80 -26.73 29.08
N ILE A 329 -9.76 -25.93 28.83
CA ILE A 329 -8.56 -26.36 28.11
C ILE A 329 -7.84 -27.45 28.91
N GLU A 330 -7.71 -27.26 30.23
CA GLU A 330 -7.10 -28.22 31.16
C GLU A 330 -7.88 -29.54 31.27
N GLN A 331 -9.19 -29.51 31.09
CA GLN A 331 -10.04 -30.71 31.07
C GLN A 331 -9.89 -31.54 29.77
N GLY A 332 -9.16 -31.03 28.77
CA GLY A 332 -8.90 -31.74 27.50
C GLY A 332 -10.11 -31.84 26.56
N ALA A 333 -11.25 -31.21 26.86
CA ALA A 333 -12.47 -31.33 26.07
C ALA A 333 -12.56 -30.24 24.98
N ARG A 334 -12.22 -30.59 23.74
CA ARG A 334 -12.34 -29.71 22.56
C ARG A 334 -13.80 -29.22 22.35
N PRO A 335 -14.04 -28.00 21.84
CA PRO A 335 -15.37 -27.60 21.37
C PRO A 335 -15.83 -28.50 20.22
N GLY A 336 -17.00 -29.13 20.38
CA GLY A 336 -17.61 -29.98 19.34
C GLY A 336 -17.33 -31.48 19.44
N SER A 337 -16.52 -31.95 20.40
CA SER A 337 -16.40 -33.38 20.70
C SER A 337 -17.57 -33.85 21.59
N ARG A 338 -18.68 -34.19 20.93
CA ARG A 338 -19.65 -35.18 21.43
C ARG A 338 -19.99 -36.12 20.30
#